data_AF-W4M3K4-F1
#
_entry.id   AF-W4M3K4-F1
#
_cell.length_a   1.000
_cell.length_b   1.000
_cell.length_c   1.000
_cell.angle_alpha   90.00
_cell.angle_beta   90.00
_cell.angle_gamma   90.00
#
_symmetry.space_group_name_H-M   'P 1'
#
loop_
_entity.id
_entity.type
_entity.pdbx_description
1 polymer ?
#
loop_
_entity_poly.entity_id
_entity_poly.type
_entity_poly.pdbx_seq_one_letter_code
_entity_poly.pdbx_strand_id
1 'polypeptide(L)'
;MARDALETLTALPRFEALLTRLVELDETYFYGAPHLLLAVHYASRAPMLGGRPAQAKFHFERATALSQGKLLLIPLLEAQYYAVRIQDRAHFVSSLQRVLQASETLLPEQAFLNALAKQRAALLLERVNDLFV
;
A
#
# COMPACT_ATOMS: atom_id res chain seq x y z
N MET A 1 -23.26 -1.73 -12.90
CA MET A 1 -22.19 -2.72 -13.16
C MET A 1 -21.23 -2.26 -14.27
N ALA A 2 -21.58 -2.28 -15.57
CA ALA A 2 -20.61 -1.90 -16.63
C ALA A 2 -20.31 -0.39 -16.72
N ARG A 3 -21.32 0.45 -16.45
CA ARG A 3 -21.18 1.92 -16.44
C ARG A 3 -20.25 2.40 -15.32
N ASP A 4 -20.41 1.85 -14.11
CA ASP A 4 -19.57 2.20 -12.96
C ASP A 4 -18.11 1.84 -13.17
N ALA A 5 -17.84 0.71 -13.85
CA ALA A 5 -16.48 0.30 -14.21
C ALA A 5 -15.84 1.26 -15.23
N LEU A 6 -16.61 1.71 -16.24
CA LEU A 6 -16.15 2.68 -17.23
C LEU A 6 -15.89 4.06 -16.60
N GLU A 7 -16.79 4.54 -15.73
CA GLU A 7 -16.61 5.80 -14.99
C GLU A 7 -15.40 5.73 -14.04
N THR A 8 -15.14 4.57 -13.43
CA THR A 8 -13.94 4.37 -12.61
C THR A 8 -12.66 4.44 -13.44
N LEU A 9 -12.64 3.81 -14.62
CA LEU A 9 -11.47 3.81 -15.51
C LEU A 9 -11.12 5.20 -16.03
N THR A 10 -12.12 6.02 -16.36
CA THR A 10 -11.90 7.40 -16.83
C THR A 10 -11.45 8.34 -15.71
N ALA A 11 -11.75 8.03 -14.44
CA ALA A 11 -11.31 8.82 -13.29
C ALA A 11 -9.84 8.59 -12.89
N LEU A 12 -9.20 7.49 -13.32
CA LEU A 12 -7.85 7.11 -12.88
C LEU A 12 -6.75 8.11 -13.23
N PRO A 13 -6.68 8.66 -14.47
CA PRO A 13 -5.66 9.65 -14.79
C PRO A 13 -5.80 10.92 -13.93
N ARG A 14 -7.05 11.32 -13.65
CA ARG A 14 -7.34 12.46 -12.78
C ARG A 14 -6.91 12.17 -11.34
N PHE A 15 -7.18 10.97 -10.83
CA PHE A 15 -6.76 10.55 -9.50
C PHE A 15 -5.23 10.60 -9.35
N GLU A 16 -4.49 10.04 -10.31
CA GLU A 16 -3.02 10.08 -10.32
C GLU A 16 -2.48 11.52 -10.38
N ALA A 17 -3.06 12.38 -11.22
CA ALA A 17 -2.66 13.78 -11.31
C ALA A 17 -2.88 14.52 -9.97
N LEU A 18 -3.99 14.26 -9.27
CA LEU A 18 -4.26 14.84 -7.96
C LEU A 18 -3.26 14.36 -6.90
N LEU A 19 -2.94 13.07 -6.87
CA LEU A 19 -1.96 12.54 -5.92
C LEU A 19 -0.54 13.04 -6.21
N THR A 20 -0.17 13.14 -7.49
CA THR A 20 1.11 13.73 -7.91
C THR A 20 1.18 15.19 -7.44
N ARG A 21 0.09 15.94 -7.61
CA ARG A 21 0.01 17.32 -7.11
C ARG A 21 0.10 17.40 -5.59
N LEU A 22 -0.48 16.45 -4.86
CA LEU A 22 -0.35 16.38 -3.40
C LEU A 22 1.10 16.14 -2.97
N VAL A 23 1.83 15.25 -3.67
CA VAL A 23 3.27 15.04 -3.43
C VAL A 23 4.07 16.33 -3.65
N GLU A 24 3.79 17.08 -4.72
CA GLU A 24 4.45 18.36 -5.01
C GLU A 24 4.15 19.44 -3.95
N LEU A 25 2.93 19.45 -3.41
CA LEU A 25 2.50 20.44 -2.42
C LEU A 25 3.06 20.14 -1.03
N ASP A 26 2.92 18.89 -0.59
CA ASP A 26 3.42 18.41 0.69
C ASP A 26 3.51 16.88 0.65
N GLU A 27 4.69 16.36 0.30
CA GLU A 27 4.94 14.92 0.33
C GLU A 27 4.82 14.33 1.73
N THR A 28 5.00 15.12 2.80
CA THR A 28 5.02 14.66 4.19
C THR A 28 3.60 14.52 4.77
N TYR A 29 2.60 15.06 4.08
CA TYR A 29 1.21 15.07 4.52
C TYR A 29 0.75 13.69 4.97
N PHE A 30 0.19 13.64 6.19
CA PHE A 30 -0.28 12.41 6.83
C PHE A 30 0.72 11.25 6.72
N TYR A 31 1.96 11.47 7.18
CA TYR A 31 3.02 10.45 7.21
C TYR A 31 3.39 9.90 5.82
N GLY A 32 3.26 10.71 4.77
CA GLY A 32 3.55 10.27 3.40
C GLY A 32 2.40 9.56 2.71
N ALA A 33 1.15 9.81 3.12
CA ALA A 33 -0.04 9.21 2.51
C ALA A 33 -0.16 9.42 0.98
N PRO A 34 0.19 10.59 0.40
CA PRO A 34 0.17 10.74 -1.06
C PRO A 34 1.05 9.72 -1.78
N HIS A 35 2.23 9.42 -1.22
CA HIS A 35 3.09 8.36 -1.73
C HIS A 35 2.42 6.99 -1.56
N LEU A 36 1.87 6.66 -0.39
CA LEU A 36 1.21 5.38 -0.16
C LEU A 36 0.07 5.13 -1.18
N LEU A 37 -0.74 6.15 -1.47
CA LEU A 37 -1.83 6.05 -2.44
C LEU A 37 -1.32 5.85 -3.88
N LEU A 38 -0.27 6.56 -4.30
CA LEU A 38 0.38 6.33 -5.59
C LEU A 38 0.98 4.92 -5.68
N ALA A 39 1.57 4.45 -4.59
CA ALA A 39 2.16 3.11 -4.51
C ALA A 39 1.10 2.03 -4.79
N VAL A 40 -0.05 2.12 -4.11
CA VAL A 40 -1.19 1.21 -4.31
C VAL A 40 -1.78 1.35 -5.71
N HIS A 41 -1.96 2.59 -6.21
CA HIS A 41 -2.47 2.84 -7.56
C HIS A 41 -1.62 2.12 -8.62
N TYR A 42 -0.29 2.21 -8.52
CA TYR A 42 0.64 1.55 -9.43
C TYR A 42 0.78 0.03 -9.23
N ALA A 43 0.62 -0.47 -8.00
CA ALA A 43 0.75 -1.89 -7.68
C ALA A 43 -0.54 -2.70 -7.93
N SER A 44 -1.71 -2.07 -7.85
CA SER A 44 -3.01 -2.75 -7.88
C SER A 44 -3.27 -3.52 -9.18
N ARG A 45 -2.65 -3.12 -10.29
CA ARG A 45 -2.85 -3.69 -11.62
C ARG A 45 -1.66 -4.51 -12.09
N ALA A 46 -1.92 -5.49 -12.96
CA ALA A 46 -0.86 -6.17 -13.70
C ALA A 46 -0.16 -5.18 -14.67
N PRO A 47 1.13 -5.37 -15.00
CA PRO A 47 1.81 -4.52 -15.98
C PRO A 47 1.06 -4.39 -17.30
N MET A 48 0.49 -5.49 -17.80
CA MET A 48 -0.34 -5.51 -19.02
C MET A 48 -1.62 -4.66 -18.93
N LEU A 49 -2.07 -4.32 -17.71
CA LEU A 49 -3.26 -3.52 -17.43
C LEU A 49 -2.90 -2.13 -16.87
N GLY A 50 -1.66 -1.66 -17.09
CA GLY A 50 -1.19 -0.34 -16.66
C GLY A 50 -0.58 -0.26 -15.26
N GLY A 51 -0.29 -1.41 -14.64
CA GLY A 51 0.50 -1.47 -13.41
C GLY A 51 1.95 -1.05 -13.64
N ARG A 52 2.55 -0.36 -12.66
CA ARG A 52 3.92 0.18 -12.74
C ARG A 52 4.73 -0.22 -11.49
N PRO A 53 5.16 -1.49 -11.37
CA PRO A 53 5.78 -2.02 -10.14
C PRO A 53 7.00 -1.22 -9.67
N ALA A 54 7.88 -0.78 -10.58
CA ALA A 54 9.05 0.02 -10.21
C ALA A 54 8.66 1.36 -9.55
N GLN A 55 7.63 2.04 -10.09
CA GLN A 55 7.13 3.27 -9.49
C GLN A 55 6.40 2.98 -8.17
N ALA A 56 5.64 1.88 -8.09
CA ALA A 56 5.01 1.46 -6.86
C ALA A 56 6.03 1.28 -5.73
N LYS A 57 7.13 0.56 -6.00
CA LYS A 57 8.22 0.32 -5.05
C LYS A 57 8.81 1.63 -4.53
N PHE A 58 9.15 2.56 -5.44
CA PHE A 58 9.65 3.88 -5.07
C PHE A 58 8.70 4.61 -4.09
N HIS A 59 7.39 4.59 -4.38
CA HIS A 59 6.41 5.25 -3.54
C HIS A 59 6.21 4.55 -2.18
N PHE A 60 6.26 3.21 -2.12
CA PHE A 60 6.24 2.49 -0.85
C PHE A 60 7.47 2.82 0.01
N GLU A 61 8.67 2.82 -0.59
CA GLU A 61 9.91 3.18 0.10
C GLU A 61 9.87 4.62 0.63
N ARG A 62 9.38 5.56 -0.19
CA ARG A 62 9.24 6.95 0.23
C ARG A 62 8.24 7.13 1.37
N ALA A 63 7.08 6.46 1.30
CA ALA A 63 6.11 6.47 2.39
C ALA A 63 6.68 5.87 3.69
N THR A 64 7.42 4.76 3.60
CA THR A 64 8.10 4.16 4.76
C THR A 64 9.10 5.13 5.37
N ALA A 65 9.90 5.82 4.55
CA ALA A 65 10.87 6.80 5.03
C ALA A 65 10.19 7.98 5.75
N LEU A 66 9.13 8.54 5.16
CA LEU A 66 8.40 9.68 5.71
C LEU A 66 7.64 9.34 7.01
N SER A 67 7.07 8.14 7.09
CA SER A 67 6.43 7.63 8.31
C SER A 67 7.43 7.09 9.34
N GLN A 68 8.72 7.05 9.02
CA GLN A 68 9.78 6.41 9.81
C GLN A 68 9.46 4.94 10.15
N GLY A 69 8.70 4.26 9.29
CA GLY A 69 8.23 2.89 9.51
C GLY A 69 7.19 2.73 10.63
N LYS A 70 6.62 3.83 11.15
CA LYS A 70 5.69 3.81 12.28
C LYS A 70 4.22 3.60 11.87
N LEU A 71 3.88 3.93 10.63
CA LEU A 71 2.54 3.72 10.08
C LEU A 71 2.44 2.33 9.44
N LEU A 72 1.83 1.38 10.15
CA LEU A 72 1.78 -0.04 9.76
C LEU A 72 0.92 -0.33 8.53
N LEU A 73 0.10 0.63 8.11
CA LEU A 73 -0.67 0.53 6.87
C LEU A 73 0.25 0.40 5.65
N ILE A 74 1.45 0.99 5.68
CA ILE A 74 2.39 0.95 4.55
C ILE A 74 2.87 -0.48 4.26
N PRO A 75 3.54 -1.19 5.18
CA PRO A 75 3.97 -2.58 4.94
C PRO A 75 2.80 -3.55 4.72
N LEU A 76 1.62 -3.27 5.29
CA LEU A 76 0.41 -4.06 5.01
C LEU A 76 -0.01 -3.95 3.54
N LEU A 77 -0.15 -2.73 3.02
CA LEU A 77 -0.59 -2.50 1.64
C LEU A 77 0.51 -2.87 0.64
N GLU A 78 1.78 -2.73 1.01
CA GLU A 78 2.91 -3.21 0.20
C GLU A 78 2.85 -4.73 0.03
N ALA A 79 2.66 -5.49 1.12
CA ALA A 79 2.47 -6.93 1.03
C ALA A 79 1.26 -7.26 0.14
N GLN A 80 0.11 -6.67 0.43
CA GLN A 80 -1.15 -6.99 -0.25
C GLN A 80 -1.13 -6.69 -1.76
N TYR A 81 -0.61 -5.53 -2.16
CA TYR A 81 -0.72 -5.07 -3.55
C TYR A 81 0.57 -5.26 -4.34
N TYR A 82 1.74 -5.06 -3.73
CA TYR A 82 3.01 -5.16 -4.44
C TYR A 82 3.57 -6.57 -4.42
N ALA A 83 3.77 -7.16 -3.24
CA ALA A 83 4.39 -8.48 -3.11
C ALA A 83 3.59 -9.58 -3.83
N VAL A 84 2.27 -9.60 -3.68
CA VAL A 84 1.38 -10.51 -4.44
C VAL A 84 1.53 -10.29 -5.94
N ARG A 85 1.60 -9.03 -6.40
CA ARG A 85 1.65 -8.72 -7.83
C ARG A 85 2.95 -9.20 -8.49
N ILE A 86 4.06 -9.13 -7.78
CA ILE A 86 5.37 -9.60 -8.27
C ILE A 86 5.67 -11.05 -7.86
N GLN A 87 4.70 -11.75 -7.24
CA GLN A 87 4.82 -13.12 -6.74
C GLN A 87 5.99 -13.30 -5.73
N ASP A 88 6.27 -12.28 -4.92
CA ASP A 88 7.27 -12.34 -3.86
C ASP A 88 6.66 -12.79 -2.53
N ARG A 89 6.56 -14.11 -2.35
CA ARG A 89 5.98 -14.73 -1.15
C ARG A 89 6.78 -14.41 0.11
N ALA A 90 8.10 -14.33 0.01
CA ALA A 90 8.97 -14.09 1.16
C ALA A 90 8.80 -12.66 1.70
N HIS A 91 8.73 -11.66 0.80
CA HIS A 91 8.45 -10.28 1.16
C HIS A 91 7.06 -10.10 1.76
N PHE A 92 6.05 -10.79 1.20
CA PHE A 92 4.69 -10.80 1.75
C PHE A 92 4.65 -11.27 3.20
N VAL A 93 5.18 -12.48 3.46
CA VAL A 93 5.13 -13.08 4.81
C VAL A 93 5.92 -12.24 5.80
N SER A 94 7.15 -11.84 5.45
CA SER A 94 8.00 -11.07 6.35
C SER A 94 7.43 -9.68 6.67
N SER A 95 6.77 -9.03 5.70
CA SER A 95 6.15 -7.73 5.92
C SER A 95 4.92 -7.80 6.83
N LEU A 96 4.06 -8.81 6.65
CA LEU A 96 2.90 -8.99 7.53
C LEU A 96 3.29 -9.44 8.94
N GLN A 97 4.30 -10.29 9.09
CA GLN A 97 4.83 -10.66 10.40
C GLN A 97 5.41 -9.44 11.14
N ARG A 98 6.13 -8.55 10.43
CA ARG A 98 6.63 -7.29 11.01
C ARG A 98 5.49 -6.40 11.50
N VAL A 99 4.37 -6.33 10.76
CA VAL A 99 3.17 -5.59 11.19
C VAL A 99 2.61 -6.18 12.50
N LEU A 100 2.49 -7.51 12.59
CA LEU A 100 1.96 -8.17 13.79
C LEU A 100 2.86 -7.98 15.01
N GLN A 101 4.19 -8.00 14.83
CA GLN A 101 5.18 -7.89 15.90
C GLN A 101 5.45 -6.44 16.36
N ALA A 102 4.97 -5.45 15.60
CA ALA A 102 5.15 -4.04 15.93
C ALA A 102 4.56 -3.69 17.32
N SER A 103 5.18 -2.75 18.04
CA SER A 103 4.64 -2.29 19.33
C SER A 103 3.24 -1.68 19.17
N GLU A 104 2.35 -1.91 20.14
CA GLU A 104 1.04 -1.22 20.21
C GLU A 104 1.20 0.28 20.42
N THR A 105 2.30 0.71 21.03
CA THR A 105 2.63 2.12 21.29
C THR A 105 3.53 2.73 20.20
N LEU A 106 3.68 2.06 19.04
CA LEU A 106 4.59 2.50 17.98
C LEU A 106 4.26 3.90 17.43
N LEU A 107 2.96 4.22 17.32
CA LEU A 107 2.45 5.51 16.85
C LEU A 107 1.11 5.80 17.53
N PRO A 108 1.11 6.25 18.80
CA PRO A 108 -0.13 6.38 19.60
C PRO A 108 -1.20 7.24 18.94
N GLU A 109 -0.81 8.30 18.24
CA GLU A 109 -1.70 9.20 17.51
C GLU A 109 -2.40 8.52 16.32
N GLN A 110 -1.89 7.38 15.84
CA GLN A 110 -2.51 6.53 14.81
C GLN A 110 -2.77 5.11 15.31
N ALA A 111 -2.97 4.93 16.63
CA ALA A 111 -3.18 3.63 17.24
C ALA A 111 -4.32 2.84 16.59
N PHE A 112 -5.41 3.51 16.22
CA PHE A 112 -6.53 2.88 15.51
C PHE A 112 -6.12 2.29 14.16
N LEU A 113 -5.39 3.05 13.33
CA LEU A 113 -4.93 2.58 12.02
C LEU A 113 -3.92 1.45 12.17
N ASN A 114 -3.02 1.52 13.14
CA ASN A 114 -2.05 0.48 13.41
C ASN A 114 -2.72 -0.82 13.92
N ALA A 115 -3.74 -0.70 14.79
CA ALA A 115 -4.53 -1.84 15.23
C ALA A 115 -5.30 -2.50 14.07
N LEU A 116 -5.94 -1.68 13.21
CA LEU A 116 -6.58 -2.18 11.99
C LEU A 116 -5.58 -2.88 11.07
N ALA A 117 -4.38 -2.34 10.92
CA ALA A 117 -3.36 -2.93 10.08
C ALA A 117 -2.92 -4.31 10.59
N LYS A 118 -2.75 -4.46 11.90
CA LYS A 118 -2.47 -5.76 12.55
C LYS A 118 -3.58 -6.77 12.31
N GLN A 119 -4.84 -6.38 12.52
CA GLN A 119 -5.99 -7.26 12.29
C GLN A 119 -6.02 -7.76 10.84
N ARG A 120 -5.81 -6.86 9.86
CA ARG A 120 -5.78 -7.22 8.44
C ARG A 120 -4.56 -8.07 8.07
N ALA A 121 -3.41 -7.84 8.70
CA ALA A 121 -2.21 -8.64 8.46
C ALA A 121 -2.40 -10.11 8.86
N ALA A 122 -3.06 -10.37 9.99
CA ALA A 122 -3.40 -11.73 10.41
C ALA A 122 -4.28 -12.45 9.36
N LEU A 123 -5.35 -11.78 8.92
CA LEU A 123 -6.26 -12.33 7.90
C LEU A 123 -5.57 -12.57 6.55
N LEU A 124 -4.62 -11.72 6.16
CA LEU A 124 -3.88 -11.90 4.91
C LEU A 124 -2.89 -13.07 4.97
N LEU A 125 -2.27 -13.32 6.12
CA LEU A 125 -1.35 -14.46 6.29
C LEU A 125 -2.08 -15.80 6.15
N GLU A 126 -3.31 -15.90 6.61
CA GLU A 126 -4.14 -17.11 6.44
C GLU A 126 -4.38 -17.44 4.95
N ARG A 127 -4.34 -16.44 4.08
CA ARG A 127 -4.60 -16.56 2.64
C ARG A 127 -3.33 -16.73 1.80
N VAL A 128 -2.16 -16.91 2.41
CA VAL A 128 -0.88 -16.95 1.69
C VAL A 128 -0.85 -18.03 0.60
N ASN A 129 -1.46 -19.19 0.81
CA ASN A 129 -1.45 -20.25 -0.20
C ASN A 129 -2.43 -19.98 -1.35
N ASP A 130 -3.42 -19.12 -1.16
CA ASP A 130 -4.38 -18.74 -2.21
C ASP A 130 -3.85 -17.63 -3.11
N LEU A 131 -2.89 -16.84 -2.61
CA LEU A 131 -2.40 -15.62 -3.27
C LEU A 131 -1.13 -15.84 -4.11
N PHE A 132 -0.43 -16.97 -3.90
CA PHE A 132 0.85 -17.28 -4.54
C PHE A 132 0.78 -18.65 -5.21
N VAL A 133 1.27 -18.74 -6.45
CA VAL A 133 1.28 -19.95 -7.29
C VAL A 133 2.69 -20.40 -7.64
#